data_AF-A0A8H8NBS0-F1
#
_entry.id   AF-A0A8H8NBS0-F1
#
_cell.length_a   1.000
_cell.length_b   1.000
_cell.length_c   1.000
_cell.angle_alpha   90.00
_cell.angle_beta   90.00
_cell.angle_gamma   90.00
#
_symmetry.space_group_name_H-M   'P 1'
#
loop_
_entity.id
_entity.type
_entity.pdbx_description
1 polymer ?
#
loop_
_entity_poly.entity_id
_entity_poly.type
_entity_poly.pdbx_seq_one_letter_code
_entity_poly.pdbx_strand_id
1 'polypeptide(L)'
;MFSYLLDLRCRHWNVSGTRYVPEDTRRDSSHAEFYADTFLLLLKHGLYIDAILAFCTNIDTFASQGGTIFRDTFAVTSKYSVRVPHPIIGALPLTIAIGLLLINGLEFENYAVTLLAAPLTILPPSISPHSRPASALKSEWPPLFDNPSQSTSLNEFWAKRWQGTPRRGFLVAGANPGRKVGGHVGQMLGKLVGAFSTSDTNAQKREARMRVLGSRIGYVMGAFLVSGLVHDLGMWGMGQGTDFRRVTGYFLIQGVGVIVERVLGLDKLIESTSQKQTSMKENASTANGDGHPSVRRGNPPSKVSPNLNRWLMKLWVFMWVVVPGTMMIEAWLKRGFDMITLVPSAYSPSRAILDLWNRYAFGQ
;
A
#
# COMPACT_ATOMS: atom_id res chain seq x y z
N MET A 1 -18.67 23.23 6.61
CA MET A 1 -17.46 23.72 7.32
C MET A 1 -16.75 22.61 8.08
N PHE A 2 -17.45 21.82 8.92
CA PHE A 2 -16.88 20.65 9.62
C PHE A 2 -16.25 19.61 8.68
N SER A 3 -16.91 19.28 7.56
CA SER A 3 -16.37 18.35 6.56
C SER A 3 -15.08 18.82 5.88
N TYR A 4 -14.76 20.13 5.92
CA TYR A 4 -13.52 20.69 5.38
C TYR A 4 -12.38 20.67 6.40
N LEU A 5 -12.67 20.90 7.68
CA LEU A 5 -11.70 20.85 8.79
C LEU A 5 -11.26 19.41 9.08
N LEU A 6 -12.15 18.44 8.88
CA LEU A 6 -11.89 17.01 9.01
C LEU A 6 -11.75 16.30 7.66
N ASP A 7 -11.52 17.03 6.56
CA ASP A 7 -11.22 16.43 5.26
C ASP A 7 -9.79 15.86 5.26
N LEU A 8 -9.48 14.95 6.20
CA LEU A 8 -8.27 14.14 6.23
C LEU A 8 -8.04 13.43 4.89
N ARG A 9 -9.14 13.16 4.17
CA ARG A 9 -9.15 12.54 2.85
C ARG A 9 -9.00 13.53 1.71
N CYS A 10 -9.00 14.83 1.97
CA CYS A 10 -8.82 15.93 1.01
C CYS A 10 -9.61 15.73 -0.30
N ARG A 11 -10.87 15.30 -0.21
CA ARG A 11 -11.73 15.03 -1.37
C ARG A 11 -12.30 16.30 -1.99
N HIS A 12 -12.51 17.33 -1.18
CA HIS A 12 -13.11 18.59 -1.62
C HIS A 12 -12.07 19.56 -2.19
N TRP A 13 -10.80 19.14 -2.26
CA TRP A 13 -9.69 19.99 -2.67
C TRP A 13 -9.25 19.65 -4.10
N ASN A 14 -9.55 20.55 -5.04
CA ASN A 14 -9.24 20.42 -6.46
C ASN A 14 -7.76 20.73 -6.75
N VAL A 15 -6.84 19.84 -6.36
CA VAL A 15 -5.38 20.12 -6.42
C VAL A 15 -4.61 19.21 -7.37
N SER A 16 -5.24 18.22 -8.01
CA SER A 16 -4.63 17.45 -9.11
C SER A 16 -5.69 16.55 -9.75
N GLY A 17 -5.58 16.27 -11.05
CA GLY A 17 -6.52 15.47 -11.85
C GLY A 17 -6.95 14.12 -11.25
N THR A 18 -7.95 13.50 -11.89
CA THR A 18 -8.70 12.29 -11.47
C THR A 18 -7.94 11.40 -10.48
N ARG A 19 -8.27 11.55 -9.19
CA ARG A 19 -7.82 10.63 -8.15
C ARG A 19 -8.50 9.29 -8.38
N TYR A 20 -7.73 8.22 -8.45
CA TYR A 20 -8.32 6.89 -8.46
C TYR A 20 -9.06 6.65 -7.15
N VAL A 21 -10.33 6.28 -7.27
CA VAL A 21 -11.18 5.87 -6.16
C VAL A 21 -11.32 4.35 -6.26
N PRO A 22 -11.01 3.60 -5.19
CA PRO A 22 -11.24 2.16 -5.17
C PRO A 22 -12.69 1.81 -5.49
N GLU A 23 -12.89 0.65 -6.10
CA GLU A 23 -14.22 0.14 -6.38
C GLU A 23 -14.95 -0.16 -5.08
N ASP A 24 -16.18 0.35 -4.95
CA ASP A 24 -16.97 0.20 -3.74
C ASP A 24 -18.14 -0.76 -3.99
N THR A 25 -18.05 -1.92 -3.33
CA THR A 25 -18.99 -3.03 -3.49
C THR A 25 -20.28 -2.89 -2.68
N ARG A 26 -20.39 -1.87 -1.80
CA ARG A 26 -21.58 -1.67 -0.98
C ARG A 26 -22.75 -1.19 -1.84
N ARG A 27 -23.96 -1.60 -1.48
CA ARG A 27 -25.19 -1.10 -2.10
C ARG A 27 -25.53 0.30 -1.58
N ASP A 28 -26.19 1.09 -2.42
CA ASP A 28 -26.56 2.48 -2.14
C ASP A 28 -27.99 2.85 -2.59
N SER A 29 -28.83 1.83 -2.82
CA SER A 29 -30.26 2.00 -3.14
C SER A 29 -31.04 2.64 -1.99
N SER A 30 -30.65 2.32 -0.74
CA SER A 30 -31.23 2.84 0.49
C SER A 30 -30.15 2.98 1.57
N HIS A 31 -30.42 3.82 2.57
CA HIS A 31 -29.54 3.95 3.73
C HIS A 31 -29.37 2.60 4.45
N ALA A 32 -30.47 1.87 4.68
CA ALA A 32 -30.43 0.59 5.39
C ALA A 32 -29.48 -0.42 4.72
N GLU A 33 -29.52 -0.54 3.39
CA GLU A 33 -28.60 -1.40 2.64
C GLU A 33 -27.15 -0.94 2.77
N PHE A 34 -26.89 0.36 2.62
CA PHE A 34 -25.55 0.92 2.77
C PHE A 34 -24.97 0.69 4.18
N TYR A 35 -25.78 0.87 5.23
CA TYR A 35 -25.37 0.63 6.61
C TYR A 35 -25.15 -0.84 6.91
N ALA A 36 -26.04 -1.72 6.44
CA ALA A 36 -25.88 -3.15 6.59
C ALA A 36 -24.58 -3.63 5.93
N ASP A 37 -24.32 -3.23 4.68
CA ASP A 37 -23.10 -3.62 3.98
C ASP A 37 -21.85 -3.03 4.65
N THR A 38 -21.91 -1.77 5.13
CA THR A 38 -20.80 -1.14 5.88
C THR A 38 -20.53 -1.87 7.20
N PHE A 39 -21.57 -2.27 7.94
CA PHE A 39 -21.43 -3.03 9.18
C PHE A 39 -20.87 -4.44 8.94
N LEU A 40 -21.30 -5.11 7.87
CA LEU A 40 -20.75 -6.42 7.49
C LEU A 40 -19.27 -6.33 7.09
N LEU A 41 -18.87 -5.27 6.39
CA LEU A 41 -17.46 -5.02 6.08
C LEU A 41 -16.65 -4.72 7.34
N LEU A 42 -17.18 -3.91 8.27
CA LEU A 42 -16.57 -3.67 9.57
C LEU A 42 -16.31 -5.01 10.30
N LEU A 43 -17.34 -5.86 10.39
CA LEU A 43 -17.23 -7.17 11.05
C LEU A 43 -16.21 -8.07 10.36
N LYS A 44 -16.21 -8.12 9.03
CA LYS A 44 -15.25 -8.88 8.23
C LYS A 44 -13.81 -8.46 8.53
N HIS A 45 -13.52 -7.15 8.51
CA HIS A 45 -12.17 -6.67 8.82
C HIS A 45 -11.79 -6.90 10.29
N GLY A 46 -12.75 -6.79 11.22
CA GLY A 46 -12.56 -7.14 12.63
C GLY A 46 -12.15 -8.61 12.83
N LEU A 47 -12.81 -9.54 12.12
CA LEU A 47 -12.47 -10.96 12.14
C LEU A 47 -11.09 -11.24 11.54
N TYR A 48 -10.69 -10.54 10.48
CA TYR A 48 -9.33 -10.65 9.94
C TYR A 48 -8.27 -10.15 10.90
N ILE A 49 -8.51 -9.01 11.56
CA ILE A 49 -7.62 -8.47 12.60
C ILE A 49 -7.46 -9.50 13.72
N ASP A 50 -8.56 -10.06 14.21
CA ASP A 50 -8.57 -11.08 15.26
C ASP A 50 -7.74 -12.32 14.88
N ALA A 51 -7.97 -12.86 13.67
CA ALA A 51 -7.24 -14.03 13.17
C ALA A 51 -5.74 -13.75 13.03
N ILE A 52 -5.36 -12.58 12.51
CA ILE A 52 -3.96 -12.20 12.33
C ILE A 52 -3.27 -11.98 13.69
N LEU A 53 -3.92 -11.32 14.63
CA LEU A 53 -3.39 -11.12 15.98
C LEU A 53 -3.22 -12.46 16.70
N ALA A 54 -4.20 -13.36 16.61
CA ALA A 54 -4.11 -14.69 17.20
C ALA A 54 -2.95 -15.52 16.59
N PHE A 55 -2.76 -15.43 15.27
CA PHE A 55 -1.60 -16.02 14.60
C PHE A 55 -0.29 -15.44 15.14
N CYS A 56 -0.15 -14.11 15.22
CA CYS A 56 1.05 -13.45 15.68
C CYS A 56 1.36 -13.72 17.17
N THR A 57 0.34 -13.88 18.02
CA THR A 57 0.53 -14.26 19.43
C THR A 57 1.00 -15.71 19.57
N ASN A 58 0.52 -16.63 18.72
CA ASN A 58 0.95 -18.04 18.78
C ASN A 58 2.42 -18.23 18.41
N ILE A 59 2.93 -17.45 17.47
CA ILE A 59 4.36 -17.48 17.10
C ILE A 59 5.24 -16.70 18.08
N ASP A 60 4.70 -16.33 19.25
CA ASP A 60 5.37 -15.63 20.35
C ASP A 60 6.10 -14.34 19.92
N THR A 61 5.63 -13.71 18.84
CA THR A 61 6.25 -12.49 18.28
C THR A 61 6.31 -11.33 19.27
N PHE A 62 5.47 -11.44 20.28
CA PHE A 62 4.77 -10.37 20.94
C PHE A 62 5.01 -10.46 22.46
N ALA A 63 5.79 -11.46 22.92
CA ALA A 63 6.23 -11.54 24.30
C ALA A 63 7.16 -10.37 24.66
N SER A 64 6.60 -9.41 25.41
CA SER A 64 7.26 -8.33 26.14
C SER A 64 8.06 -7.33 25.29
N GLN A 65 8.05 -6.07 25.72
CA GLN A 65 8.77 -4.97 25.06
C GLN A 65 10.22 -5.35 24.74
N GLY A 66 10.67 -5.08 23.51
CA GLY A 66 12.07 -5.30 23.09
C GLY A 66 12.32 -6.54 22.22
N GLY A 67 11.28 -7.26 21.79
CA GLY A 67 11.39 -8.42 20.89
C GLY A 67 11.96 -8.09 19.50
N THR A 68 12.54 -9.11 18.84
CA THR A 68 13.04 -9.07 17.45
C THR A 68 12.23 -10.00 16.55
N ILE A 69 12.03 -9.61 15.29
CA ILE A 69 11.43 -10.47 14.25
C ILE A 69 12.43 -11.45 13.65
N PHE A 70 13.72 -11.14 13.77
CA PHE A 70 14.80 -11.99 13.29
C PHE A 70 15.09 -13.05 14.33
N ARG A 71 14.35 -14.16 14.26
CA ARG A 71 14.47 -15.29 15.19
C ARG A 71 14.91 -16.54 14.47
N ASP A 72 15.80 -17.28 15.12
CA ASP A 72 16.27 -18.57 14.62
C ASP A 72 15.36 -19.72 15.06
N THR A 73 14.35 -19.46 15.89
CA THR A 73 13.44 -20.46 16.42
C THR A 73 12.03 -19.90 16.54
N PHE A 74 11.03 -20.67 16.09
CA PHE A 74 9.61 -20.35 16.16
C PHE A 74 8.89 -21.34 17.06
N ALA A 75 8.20 -20.84 18.08
CA ALA A 75 7.24 -21.65 18.81
C ALA A 75 6.04 -21.92 17.89
N VAL A 76 5.74 -23.19 17.64
CA VAL A 76 4.51 -23.62 16.97
C VAL A 76 3.45 -23.92 18.02
N THR A 77 3.87 -24.44 19.18
CA THR A 77 3.04 -24.63 20.37
C THR A 77 3.86 -24.29 21.62
N SER A 78 3.22 -24.26 22.79
CA SER A 78 3.89 -24.09 24.09
C SER A 78 5.00 -25.12 24.37
N LYS A 79 4.99 -26.26 23.66
CA LYS A 79 5.94 -27.37 23.85
C LYS A 79 6.82 -27.65 22.64
N TYR A 80 6.50 -27.11 21.46
CA TYR A 80 7.20 -27.43 20.22
C TYR A 80 7.71 -26.17 19.53
N SER A 81 9.03 -26.15 19.30
CA SER A 81 9.71 -25.06 18.63
C SER A 81 10.52 -25.57 17.43
N VAL A 82 10.41 -24.90 16.29
CA VAL A 82 11.13 -25.24 15.06
C VAL A 82 12.29 -24.27 14.88
N ARG A 83 13.49 -24.79 14.66
CA ARG A 83 14.67 -23.99 14.28
C ARG A 83 14.65 -23.72 12.77
N VAL A 84 14.84 -22.47 12.37
CA VAL A 84 14.95 -22.08 10.95
C VAL A 84 16.43 -21.86 10.57
N PRO A 85 16.81 -22.13 9.31
CA PRO A 85 18.20 -21.99 8.88
C PRO A 85 18.67 -20.54 8.75
N HIS A 86 17.74 -19.58 8.63
CA HIS A 86 18.07 -18.16 8.60
C HIS A 86 16.92 -17.32 9.21
N PRO A 87 17.21 -16.31 10.04
CA PRO A 87 16.18 -15.58 10.78
C PRO A 87 15.21 -14.78 9.89
N ILE A 88 15.63 -14.42 8.68
CA ILE A 88 14.76 -13.75 7.70
C ILE A 88 13.54 -14.59 7.31
N ILE A 89 13.66 -15.93 7.37
CA ILE A 89 12.61 -16.84 6.91
C ILE A 89 11.35 -16.67 7.73
N GLY A 90 11.46 -16.40 9.03
CA GLY A 90 10.29 -16.12 9.85
C GLY A 90 9.98 -14.63 10.03
N ALA A 91 10.95 -13.74 9.81
CA ALA A 91 10.69 -12.30 9.74
C ALA A 91 9.72 -11.94 8.60
N LEU A 92 9.79 -12.64 7.46
CA LEU A 92 8.95 -12.37 6.28
C LEU A 92 7.46 -12.66 6.51
N PRO A 93 7.03 -13.87 6.94
CA PRO A 93 5.63 -14.15 7.28
C PRO A 93 5.07 -13.16 8.30
N LEU A 94 5.87 -12.79 9.30
CA LEU A 94 5.44 -11.84 10.31
C LEU A 94 5.27 -10.42 9.73
N THR A 95 6.20 -9.99 8.88
CA THR A 95 6.08 -8.70 8.18
C THR A 95 4.84 -8.66 7.30
N ILE A 96 4.50 -9.77 6.63
CA ILE A 96 3.26 -9.89 5.85
C ILE A 96 2.04 -9.82 6.76
N ALA A 97 2.05 -10.57 7.88
CA ALA A 97 0.95 -10.58 8.84
C ALA A 97 0.68 -9.17 9.39
N ILE A 98 1.73 -8.45 9.80
CA ILE A 98 1.58 -7.06 10.28
C ILE A 98 1.16 -6.12 9.14
N GLY A 99 1.66 -6.30 7.92
CA GLY A 99 1.18 -5.56 6.76
C GLY A 99 -0.32 -5.75 6.50
N LEU A 100 -0.81 -6.99 6.61
CA LEU A 100 -2.25 -7.30 6.52
C LEU A 100 -3.03 -6.72 7.69
N LEU A 101 -2.46 -6.74 8.90
CA LEU A 101 -3.05 -6.13 10.08
C LEU A 101 -3.25 -4.63 9.88
N LEU A 102 -2.27 -3.92 9.32
CA LEU A 102 -2.38 -2.50 9.00
C LEU A 102 -3.49 -2.21 7.97
N ILE A 103 -3.55 -2.98 6.88
CA ILE A 103 -4.59 -2.80 5.84
C ILE A 103 -5.98 -2.99 6.45
N ASN A 104 -6.18 -4.09 7.18
CA ASN A 104 -7.47 -4.41 7.78
C ASN A 104 -7.84 -3.46 8.92
N GLY A 105 -6.87 -3.03 9.73
CA GLY A 105 -7.05 -2.05 10.80
C GLY A 105 -7.54 -0.71 10.27
N LEU A 106 -6.88 -0.19 9.23
CA LEU A 106 -7.27 1.07 8.60
C LEU A 106 -8.64 0.99 7.91
N GLU A 107 -8.98 -0.13 7.25
CA GLU A 107 -10.34 -0.31 6.72
C GLU A 107 -11.39 -0.44 7.82
N PHE A 108 -11.09 -1.17 8.90
CA PHE A 108 -11.96 -1.27 10.07
C PHE A 108 -12.26 0.12 10.64
N GLU A 109 -11.22 0.93 10.86
CA GLU A 109 -11.37 2.32 11.31
C GLU A 109 -12.19 3.16 10.31
N ASN A 110 -11.93 3.03 9.01
CA ASN A 110 -12.69 3.75 7.98
C ASN A 110 -14.18 3.42 8.02
N TYR A 111 -14.55 2.14 8.14
CA TYR A 111 -15.94 1.73 8.25
C TYR A 111 -16.56 2.10 9.59
N ALA A 112 -15.81 2.04 10.69
CA ALA A 112 -16.28 2.48 12.01
C ALA A 112 -16.62 3.97 11.99
N VAL A 113 -15.70 4.80 11.46
CA VAL A 113 -15.96 6.24 11.32
C VAL A 113 -17.10 6.50 10.32
N THR A 114 -17.22 5.71 9.24
CA THR A 114 -18.38 5.80 8.34
C THR A 114 -19.69 5.57 9.09
N LEU A 115 -19.77 4.53 9.93
CA LEU A 115 -20.96 4.21 10.73
C LEU A 115 -21.23 5.24 11.84
N LEU A 116 -20.22 5.93 12.35
CA LEU A 116 -20.39 6.96 13.39
C LEU A 116 -20.72 8.33 12.79
N ALA A 117 -20.15 8.68 11.63
CA ALA A 117 -20.35 9.97 10.99
C ALA A 117 -21.66 10.04 10.19
N ALA A 118 -22.09 8.92 9.61
CA ALA A 118 -23.23 8.89 8.71
C ALA A 118 -24.63 8.95 9.41
N PRO A 119 -24.86 8.52 10.67
CA PRO A 119 -26.14 8.71 11.36
C PRO A 119 -26.59 10.18 11.49
N LEU A 120 -25.66 11.13 11.48
CA LEU A 120 -25.96 12.57 11.39
C LEU A 120 -26.59 12.98 10.04
N THR A 121 -26.65 12.07 9.07
CA THR A 121 -27.13 12.28 7.69
C THR A 121 -28.34 11.42 7.31
N ILE A 122 -28.86 10.58 8.22
CA ILE A 122 -30.09 9.78 8.02
C ILE A 122 -31.34 10.54 8.49
N LEU A 123 -31.15 11.46 9.43
CA LEU A 123 -32.24 12.25 9.98
C LEU A 123 -32.96 13.00 8.85
N PRO A 124 -34.29 13.14 8.91
CA PRO A 124 -35.01 13.92 7.93
C PRO A 124 -34.39 15.33 7.83
N PRO A 125 -34.45 15.99 6.66
CA PRO A 125 -33.89 17.33 6.48
C PRO A 125 -34.36 18.36 7.51
N SER A 126 -35.51 18.12 8.16
CA SER A 126 -36.06 18.91 9.26
C SER A 126 -35.28 18.80 10.58
N ILE A 127 -34.58 17.69 10.82
CA ILE A 127 -33.81 17.42 12.05
C ILE A 127 -32.31 17.58 11.78
N SER A 128 -31.83 17.19 10.59
CA SER A 128 -30.45 17.44 10.16
C SER A 128 -30.42 18.13 8.80
N PRO A 129 -29.97 19.39 8.72
CA PRO A 129 -29.73 20.06 7.44
C PRO A 129 -28.56 19.42 6.64
N HIS A 130 -27.93 18.38 7.17
CA HIS A 130 -26.85 17.62 6.54
C HIS A 130 -27.28 16.23 6.04
N SER A 131 -28.59 15.96 5.99
CA SER A 131 -29.13 14.73 5.41
C SER A 131 -28.69 14.56 3.95
N ARG A 132 -28.17 13.38 3.59
CA ARG A 132 -27.67 13.06 2.24
C ARG A 132 -28.13 11.67 1.82
N PRO A 133 -28.39 11.42 0.52
CA PRO A 133 -28.74 10.09 0.04
C PRO A 133 -27.57 9.11 0.21
N ALA A 134 -27.88 7.81 0.30
CA ALA A 134 -26.88 6.75 0.46
C ALA A 134 -25.79 6.75 -0.63
N SER A 135 -26.14 7.08 -1.88
CA SER A 135 -25.19 7.22 -2.99
C SER A 135 -24.17 8.35 -2.78
N ALA A 136 -24.60 9.48 -2.22
CA ALA A 136 -23.68 10.57 -1.86
C ALA A 136 -22.73 10.14 -0.74
N LEU A 137 -23.26 9.47 0.30
CA LEU A 137 -22.44 8.94 1.39
C LEU A 137 -21.41 7.92 0.90
N LYS A 138 -21.81 6.99 0.03
CA LYS A 138 -20.91 6.03 -0.62
C LYS A 138 -19.78 6.74 -1.37
N SER A 139 -20.09 7.80 -2.10
CA SER A 139 -19.09 8.59 -2.84
C SER A 139 -18.14 9.39 -1.93
N GLU A 140 -18.56 9.75 -0.72
CA GLU A 140 -17.75 10.49 0.26
C GLU A 140 -16.88 9.58 1.12
N TRP A 141 -17.38 8.38 1.43
CA TRP A 141 -16.74 7.37 2.27
C TRP A 141 -16.29 6.07 1.55
N PRO A 142 -15.67 6.08 0.36
CA PRO A 142 -15.15 4.86 -0.27
C PRO A 142 -14.16 4.08 0.59
N PRO A 143 -13.88 2.82 0.19
CA PRO A 143 -12.76 2.05 0.71
C PRO A 143 -11.44 2.83 0.62
N LEU A 144 -10.54 2.58 1.57
CA LEU A 144 -9.22 3.20 1.58
C LEU A 144 -8.27 2.51 0.61
N PHE A 145 -8.38 1.20 0.48
CA PHE A 145 -7.54 0.36 -0.35
C PHE A 145 -8.34 -0.20 -1.54
N ASP A 146 -7.64 -0.43 -2.65
CA ASP A 146 -8.14 -1.29 -3.71
C ASP A 146 -7.65 -2.71 -3.44
N ASN A 147 -6.83 -3.30 -4.32
CA ASN A 147 -6.19 -4.58 -4.05
C ASN A 147 -4.66 -4.44 -4.19
N PRO A 148 -3.93 -4.12 -3.11
CA PRO A 148 -2.47 -3.94 -3.13
C PRO A 148 -1.73 -5.19 -3.62
N SER A 149 -2.25 -6.39 -3.35
CA SER A 149 -1.63 -7.67 -3.75
C SER A 149 -1.63 -7.91 -5.27
N GLN A 150 -2.47 -7.19 -6.01
CA GLN A 150 -2.57 -7.30 -7.46
C GLN A 150 -1.62 -6.36 -8.21
N SER A 151 -0.88 -5.50 -7.49
CA SER A 151 0.04 -4.53 -8.09
C SER A 151 1.16 -5.23 -8.86
N THR A 152 1.41 -4.80 -10.10
CA THR A 152 2.59 -5.22 -10.88
C THR A 152 3.66 -4.13 -10.98
N SER A 153 3.44 -2.99 -10.33
CA SER A 153 4.34 -1.85 -10.29
C SER A 153 4.34 -1.25 -8.88
N LEU A 154 5.50 -0.79 -8.42
CA LEU A 154 5.63 -0.05 -7.16
C LEU A 154 4.91 1.29 -7.22
N ASN A 155 4.93 1.95 -8.38
CA ASN A 155 4.15 3.16 -8.59
C ASN A 155 2.64 2.86 -8.48
N GLU A 156 2.16 1.79 -9.10
CA GLU A 156 0.75 1.38 -8.96
C GLU A 156 0.40 1.03 -7.51
N PHE A 157 1.27 0.30 -6.82
CA PHE A 157 1.11 -0.05 -5.41
C PHE A 157 0.93 1.22 -4.56
N TRP A 158 1.90 2.14 -4.55
CA TRP A 158 1.89 3.31 -3.68
C TRP A 158 0.97 4.44 -4.13
N ALA A 159 0.76 4.63 -5.44
CA ALA A 159 -0.01 5.75 -5.96
C ALA A 159 -1.48 5.43 -6.23
N LYS A 160 -1.87 4.15 -6.33
CA LYS A 160 -3.23 3.76 -6.70
C LYS A 160 -3.88 2.80 -5.71
N ARG A 161 -3.19 1.70 -5.37
CA ARG A 161 -3.78 0.57 -4.65
C ARG A 161 -3.64 0.67 -3.13
N TRP A 162 -2.61 1.35 -2.66
CA TRP A 162 -2.40 1.72 -1.26
C TRP A 162 -3.21 2.97 -0.88
N GLN A 163 -3.54 3.12 0.41
CA GLN A 163 -4.37 4.21 0.90
C GLN A 163 -3.88 5.60 0.46
N GLY A 164 -4.77 6.36 -0.17
CA GLY A 164 -4.49 7.68 -0.73
C GLY A 164 -4.72 8.85 0.24
N THR A 165 -5.18 8.59 1.47
CA THR A 165 -5.54 9.62 2.46
C THR A 165 -4.43 10.67 2.69
N PRO A 166 -3.18 10.31 3.01
CA PRO A 166 -2.14 11.29 3.28
C PRO A 166 -1.51 11.89 2.01
N ARG A 167 -1.94 11.47 0.82
CA ARG A 167 -1.31 11.83 -0.46
C ARG A 167 -1.12 13.33 -0.61
N ARG A 168 -2.15 14.13 -0.33
CA ARG A 168 -2.05 15.59 -0.49
C ARG A 168 -0.99 16.18 0.43
N GLY A 169 -0.95 15.76 1.70
CA GLY A 169 0.08 16.21 2.65
C GLY A 169 1.47 15.91 2.11
N PHE A 170 1.68 14.69 1.59
CA PHE A 170 2.97 14.29 1.01
C PHE A 170 3.31 15.04 -0.27
N LEU A 171 2.32 15.38 -1.11
CA LEU A 171 2.55 16.19 -2.30
C LEU A 171 2.94 17.63 -1.97
N VAL A 172 2.23 18.26 -1.04
CA VAL A 172 2.44 19.67 -0.67
C VAL A 172 3.71 19.84 0.15
N ALA A 173 3.90 19.02 1.20
CA ALA A 173 5.02 19.15 2.11
C ALA A 173 6.30 18.45 1.63
N GLY A 174 6.17 17.40 0.81
CA GLY A 174 7.31 16.59 0.37
C GLY A 174 7.64 16.76 -1.11
N ALA A 175 6.70 16.35 -1.98
CA ALA A 175 6.96 16.21 -3.41
C ALA A 175 7.23 17.56 -4.10
N ASN A 176 6.44 18.59 -3.81
CA ASN A 176 6.58 19.90 -4.43
C ASN A 176 7.88 20.63 -4.02
N PRO A 177 8.25 20.70 -2.72
CA PRO A 177 9.57 21.18 -2.31
C PRO A 177 10.70 20.33 -2.88
N GLY A 178 10.58 19.00 -2.80
CA GLY A 178 11.56 18.06 -3.32
C GLY A 178 11.81 18.23 -4.81
N ARG A 179 10.78 18.50 -5.62
CA ARG A 179 10.91 18.85 -7.04
C ARG A 179 11.78 20.07 -7.25
N LYS A 180 11.57 21.13 -6.47
CA LYS A 180 12.38 22.36 -6.57
C LYS A 180 13.84 22.06 -6.22
N VAL A 181 14.09 21.42 -5.09
CA VAL A 181 15.46 21.08 -4.63
C VAL A 181 16.15 20.18 -5.64
N GLY A 182 15.52 19.07 -6.04
CA GLY A 182 16.06 18.15 -7.03
C GLY A 182 16.31 18.79 -8.39
N GLY A 183 15.48 19.77 -8.79
CA GLY A 183 15.71 20.57 -9.99
C GLY A 183 17.00 21.39 -9.92
N HIS A 184 17.27 22.06 -8.80
CA HIS A 184 18.51 22.82 -8.61
C HIS A 184 19.74 21.91 -8.61
N VAL A 185 19.67 20.78 -7.88
CA VAL A 185 20.77 19.78 -7.87
C VAL A 185 21.01 19.22 -9.26
N GLY A 186 19.95 18.84 -9.98
CA GLY A 186 20.06 18.36 -11.36
C GLY A 186 20.64 19.40 -12.31
N GLN A 187 20.32 20.68 -12.12
CA GLN A 187 20.91 21.77 -12.89
C GLN A 187 22.42 21.91 -12.60
N MET A 188 22.83 21.87 -11.32
CA MET A 188 24.24 21.94 -10.94
C MET A 188 25.06 20.79 -11.55
N LEU A 189 24.55 19.56 -11.46
CA LEU A 189 25.18 18.39 -12.09
C LEU A 189 25.21 18.51 -13.61
N GLY A 190 24.15 19.03 -14.21
CA GLY A 190 24.07 19.29 -15.65
C GLY A 190 25.16 20.26 -16.12
N LYS A 191 25.41 21.33 -15.36
CA LYS A 191 26.49 22.29 -15.65
C LYS A 191 27.87 21.67 -15.52
N LEU A 192 28.12 20.91 -14.45
CA LEU A 192 29.39 20.21 -14.24
C LEU A 192 29.70 19.23 -15.39
N VAL A 193 28.71 18.44 -15.81
CA VAL A 193 28.86 17.51 -16.95
C VAL A 193 28.97 18.27 -18.28
N GLY A 194 28.23 19.37 -18.43
CA GLY A 194 28.25 20.22 -19.61
C GLY A 194 29.57 20.94 -19.84
N ALA A 195 30.32 21.25 -18.77
CA ALA A 195 31.65 21.88 -18.85
C ALA A 195 32.69 21.04 -19.59
N PHE A 196 32.47 19.73 -19.73
CA PHE A 196 33.32 18.81 -20.50
C PHE A 196 32.84 18.61 -21.95
N SER A 197 31.83 19.35 -22.40
CA SER A 197 31.24 19.24 -23.74
C SER A 197 31.83 20.29 -24.67
N THR A 198 32.29 19.88 -25.85
CA THR A 198 32.86 20.75 -26.89
C THR A 198 31.82 21.54 -27.69
N SER A 199 30.53 21.37 -27.38
CA SER A 199 29.40 21.97 -28.09
C SER A 199 28.38 22.58 -27.12
N ASP A 200 28.17 23.88 -27.22
CA ASP A 200 27.29 24.68 -26.35
C ASP A 200 25.82 24.25 -26.42
N THR A 201 25.32 23.93 -27.62
CA THR A 201 23.94 23.46 -27.82
C THR A 201 23.70 22.10 -27.15
N ASN A 202 24.70 21.21 -27.20
CA ASN A 202 24.65 19.93 -26.50
C ASN A 202 24.78 20.09 -24.98
N ALA A 203 25.57 21.05 -24.51
CA ALA A 203 25.70 21.37 -23.09
C ALA A 203 24.37 21.88 -22.50
N GLN A 204 23.72 22.85 -23.15
CA GLN A 204 22.42 23.39 -22.71
C GLN A 204 21.32 22.32 -22.71
N LYS A 205 21.27 21.49 -23.75
CA LYS A 205 20.29 20.38 -23.83
C LYS A 205 20.51 19.34 -22.73
N ARG A 206 21.78 19.05 -22.37
CA ARG A 206 22.12 18.14 -21.27
C ARG A 206 21.76 18.74 -19.92
N GLU A 207 22.04 20.02 -19.69
CA GLU A 207 21.64 20.73 -18.46
C GLU A 207 20.13 20.68 -18.25
N ALA A 208 19.35 21.03 -19.28
CA ALA A 208 17.89 20.99 -19.22
C ALA A 208 17.35 19.59 -18.90
N ARG A 209 17.94 18.55 -19.50
CA ARG A 209 17.58 17.14 -19.22
C ARG A 209 17.89 16.76 -17.78
N MET A 210 19.07 17.11 -17.26
CA MET A 210 19.46 16.82 -15.88
C MET A 210 18.59 17.56 -14.87
N ARG A 211 18.23 18.82 -15.13
CA ARG A 211 17.27 19.57 -14.32
C ARG A 211 15.90 18.89 -14.25
N VAL A 212 15.37 18.43 -15.39
CA VAL A 212 14.09 17.71 -15.44
C VAL A 212 14.18 16.37 -14.70
N LEU A 213 15.26 15.61 -14.89
CA LEU A 213 15.48 14.35 -14.21
C LEU A 213 15.59 14.54 -12.69
N GLY A 214 16.41 15.49 -12.24
CA GLY A 214 16.57 15.85 -10.84
C GLY A 214 15.25 16.31 -10.22
N SER A 215 14.45 17.10 -10.95
CA SER A 215 13.11 17.52 -10.50
C SER A 215 12.16 16.33 -10.30
N ARG A 216 12.22 15.31 -11.18
CA ARG A 216 11.39 14.10 -11.07
C ARG A 216 11.83 13.21 -9.92
N ILE A 217 13.14 13.01 -9.75
CA ILE A 217 13.72 12.25 -8.64
C ILE A 217 13.37 12.93 -7.32
N GLY A 218 13.63 14.24 -7.21
CA GLY A 218 13.32 15.03 -6.02
C GLY A 218 11.83 15.03 -5.68
N TYR A 219 10.94 15.01 -6.68
CA TYR A 219 9.50 14.89 -6.45
C TYR A 219 9.11 13.57 -5.78
N VAL A 220 9.65 12.44 -6.24
CA VAL A 220 9.38 11.12 -5.65
C VAL A 220 10.03 11.01 -4.27
N MET A 221 11.32 11.31 -4.16
CA MET A 221 12.06 11.20 -2.90
C MET A 221 11.51 12.12 -1.82
N GLY A 222 11.10 13.35 -2.17
CA GLY A 222 10.49 14.28 -1.22
C GLY A 222 9.18 13.76 -0.64
N ALA A 223 8.33 13.13 -1.46
CA ALA A 223 7.08 12.53 -0.98
C ALA A 223 7.33 11.40 0.03
N PHE A 224 8.26 10.49 -0.31
CA PHE A 224 8.61 9.35 0.55
C PHE A 224 9.38 9.77 1.80
N LEU A 225 10.20 10.82 1.74
CA LEU A 225 10.87 11.38 2.92
C LEU A 225 9.84 11.87 3.94
N VAL A 226 8.88 12.70 3.52
CA VAL A 226 7.83 13.19 4.42
C VAL A 226 6.96 12.04 4.94
N SER A 227 6.66 11.04 4.09
CA SER A 227 5.98 9.82 4.54
C SER A 227 6.73 9.14 5.67
N GLY A 228 8.05 8.95 5.53
CA GLY A 228 8.88 8.36 6.57
C GLY A 228 8.90 9.17 7.86
N LEU A 229 9.10 10.49 7.75
CA LEU A 229 9.13 11.39 8.90
C LEU A 229 7.81 11.37 9.68
N VAL A 230 6.65 11.31 9.00
CA VAL A 230 5.36 11.22 9.68
C VAL A 230 5.23 9.93 10.50
N HIS A 231 5.77 8.81 10.03
CA HIS A 231 5.75 7.56 10.79
C HIS A 231 6.72 7.60 11.99
N ASP A 232 7.91 8.18 11.82
CA ASP A 232 8.84 8.42 12.94
C ASP A 232 8.25 9.36 13.99
N LEU A 233 7.59 10.44 13.56
CA LEU A 233 6.89 11.37 14.46
C LEU A 233 5.70 10.70 15.15
N GLY A 234 5.00 9.80 14.47
CA GLY A 234 3.94 8.98 15.07
C GLY A 234 4.48 8.13 16.22
N MET A 235 5.56 7.38 16.00
CA MET A 235 6.22 6.61 17.06
C MET A 235 6.67 7.49 18.23
N TRP A 236 7.27 8.64 17.92
CA TRP A 236 7.72 9.59 18.93
C TRP A 236 6.55 10.13 19.76
N GLY A 237 5.44 10.49 19.11
CA GLY A 237 4.22 10.97 19.77
C GLY A 237 3.55 9.92 20.66
N MET A 238 3.82 8.62 20.42
CA MET A 238 3.38 7.51 21.28
C MET A 238 4.39 7.17 22.39
N GLY A 239 5.42 8.00 22.58
CA GLY A 239 6.44 7.80 23.62
C GLY A 239 7.50 6.75 23.28
N GLN A 240 7.54 6.24 22.03
CA GLN A 240 8.42 5.15 21.62
C GLN A 240 9.73 5.62 20.97
N GLY A 241 9.96 6.94 20.91
CA GLY A 241 11.14 7.54 20.27
C GLY A 241 11.09 7.48 18.73
N THR A 242 12.25 7.63 18.09
CA THR A 242 12.40 7.59 16.62
C THR A 242 13.39 6.51 16.17
N ASP A 243 13.29 6.05 14.92
CA ASP A 243 14.27 5.19 14.25
C ASP A 243 14.38 5.59 12.77
N PHE A 244 14.92 6.79 12.52
CA PHE A 244 15.05 7.33 11.16
C PHE A 244 15.71 6.35 10.18
N ARG A 245 16.68 5.55 10.65
CA ARG A 245 17.39 4.60 9.80
C ARG A 245 16.48 3.47 9.32
N ARG A 246 15.61 2.94 10.18
CA ARG A 246 14.76 1.80 9.84
C ARG A 246 13.39 2.22 9.31
N VAL A 247 12.76 3.21 9.93
CA VAL A 247 11.40 3.66 9.59
C VAL A 247 11.44 4.64 8.42
N THR A 248 12.04 5.83 8.57
CA THR A 248 12.20 6.73 7.42
C THR A 248 13.00 6.09 6.28
N GLY A 249 14.03 5.31 6.60
CA GLY A 249 14.80 4.54 5.62
C GLY A 249 13.95 3.58 4.77
N TYR A 250 12.98 2.88 5.36
CA TYR A 250 12.05 2.02 4.61
C TYR A 250 11.32 2.80 3.50
N PHE A 251 10.74 3.96 3.83
CA PHE A 251 10.02 4.77 2.84
C PHE A 251 10.95 5.33 1.77
N LEU A 252 12.16 5.77 2.13
CA LEU A 252 13.14 6.23 1.15
C LEU A 252 13.53 5.10 0.17
N ILE A 253 13.67 3.86 0.65
CA ILE A 253 13.90 2.68 -0.21
C ILE A 253 12.74 2.49 -1.20
N GLN A 254 11.49 2.72 -0.79
CA GLN A 254 10.34 2.67 -1.71
C GLN A 254 10.44 3.75 -2.81
N GLY A 255 10.85 4.96 -2.45
CA GLY A 255 11.11 6.03 -3.42
C GLY A 255 12.18 5.66 -4.44
N VAL A 256 13.27 5.05 -3.98
CA VAL A 256 14.32 4.50 -4.86
C VAL A 256 13.74 3.42 -5.77
N GLY A 257 12.97 2.48 -5.22
CA GLY A 257 12.33 1.41 -5.98
C GLY A 257 11.45 1.93 -7.12
N VAL A 258 10.62 2.95 -6.86
CA VAL A 258 9.80 3.61 -7.88
C VAL A 258 10.65 4.29 -8.97
N ILE A 259 11.78 4.91 -8.59
CA ILE A 259 12.70 5.53 -9.56
C ILE A 259 13.38 4.45 -10.41
N VAL A 260 13.89 3.40 -9.79
CA VAL A 260 14.55 2.27 -10.47
C VAL A 260 13.59 1.60 -11.45
N GLU A 261 12.36 1.33 -11.04
CA GLU A 261 11.32 0.75 -11.89
C GLU A 261 11.09 1.57 -13.16
N ARG A 262 11.08 2.90 -13.02
CA ARG A 262 10.92 3.84 -14.13
C ARG A 262 12.14 3.92 -15.04
N VAL A 263 13.35 3.83 -14.48
CA VAL A 263 14.61 3.83 -15.25
C VAL A 263 14.75 2.54 -16.06
N LEU A 264 14.36 1.41 -15.48
CA LEU A 264 14.36 0.11 -16.15
C LEU A 264 13.26 -0.03 -17.21
N GLY A 265 12.32 0.92 -17.28
CA GLY A 265 11.22 0.90 -18.24
C GLY A 265 10.23 -0.25 -18.01
N LEU A 266 10.16 -0.77 -16.77
CA LEU A 266 9.24 -1.86 -16.42
C LEU A 266 7.77 -1.44 -16.57
N ASP A 267 7.49 -0.14 -16.41
CA ASP A 267 6.20 0.48 -16.71
C ASP A 267 5.74 0.23 -18.16
N LYS A 268 6.65 0.38 -19.13
CA LYS A 268 6.37 0.15 -20.56
C LYS A 268 6.17 -1.32 -20.90
N LEU A 269 6.85 -2.22 -20.19
CA LEU A 269 6.69 -3.67 -20.37
C LEU A 269 5.29 -4.12 -19.93
N ILE A 270 4.74 -3.50 -18.88
CA ILE A 270 3.39 -3.75 -18.39
C ILE A 270 2.33 -3.23 -19.37
N GLU A 271 2.49 -2.00 -19.87
CA GLU A 271 1.56 -1.40 -20.85
C GLU A 271 1.49 -2.21 -22.15
N SER A 272 2.63 -2.60 -22.70
CA SER A 272 2.71 -3.39 -23.94
C SER A 272 2.12 -4.80 -23.79
N THR A 273 2.28 -5.42 -22.62
CA THR A 273 1.68 -6.73 -22.33
C THR A 273 0.15 -6.63 -22.18
N SER A 274 -0.33 -5.57 -21.53
CA SER A 274 -1.76 -5.34 -21.32
C SER A 274 -2.49 -5.08 -22.65
N GLN A 275 -1.98 -4.18 -23.50
CA GLN A 275 -2.57 -3.91 -24.84
C GLN A 275 -2.61 -5.15 -25.74
N LYS A 276 -1.57 -5.99 -25.67
CA LYS A 276 -1.51 -7.23 -26.44
C LYS A 276 -2.56 -8.26 -25.97
N GLN A 277 -2.91 -8.26 -24.68
CA GLN A 277 -3.95 -9.13 -24.15
C GLN A 277 -5.36 -8.64 -24.49
N THR A 278 -5.59 -7.32 -24.51
CA THR A 278 -6.87 -6.73 -24.91
C THR A 278 -7.16 -6.97 -26.39
N SER A 279 -6.17 -6.73 -27.26
CA SER A 279 -6.27 -6.99 -28.71
C SER A 279 -6.47 -8.48 -29.03
N MET A 280 -5.83 -9.40 -28.28
CA MET A 280 -6.10 -10.84 -28.44
C MET A 280 -7.53 -11.22 -28.05
N LYS A 281 -8.11 -10.57 -27.03
CA LYS A 281 -9.52 -10.79 -26.64
C LYS A 281 -10.50 -10.20 -27.65
N GLU A 282 -10.24 -8.99 -28.15
CA GLU A 282 -11.05 -8.36 -29.21
C GLU A 282 -11.01 -9.16 -30.52
N ASN A 283 -9.83 -9.65 -30.91
CA ASN A 283 -9.65 -10.50 -32.09
C ASN A 283 -10.31 -11.88 -31.92
N ALA A 284 -10.31 -12.44 -30.70
CA ALA A 284 -11.03 -13.67 -30.40
C ALA A 284 -12.56 -13.49 -30.40
N SER A 285 -13.06 -12.32 -29.99
CA SER A 285 -14.49 -11.99 -30.08
C SER A 285 -14.97 -11.65 -31.50
N THR A 286 -14.07 -11.19 -32.38
CA THR A 286 -14.38 -10.88 -33.79
C THR A 286 -14.16 -12.06 -34.73
N ALA A 287 -13.39 -13.09 -34.34
CA ALA A 287 -13.16 -14.31 -35.11
C ALA A 287 -14.34 -15.30 -35.13
N ASN A 288 -15.50 -14.93 -34.59
CA ASN A 288 -16.77 -15.67 -34.73
C ASN A 288 -17.59 -15.23 -35.96
N GLY A 289 -17.02 -14.41 -36.85
CA GLY A 289 -17.58 -14.07 -38.15
C GLY A 289 -16.69 -14.56 -39.28
N ASP A 290 -17.29 -15.26 -40.24
CA ASP A 290 -16.65 -15.96 -41.36
C ASP A 290 -15.55 -15.17 -42.09
N GLY A 291 -14.43 -15.84 -42.37
CA GLY A 291 -13.44 -15.34 -43.34
C GLY A 291 -12.01 -15.81 -43.11
N HIS A 292 -11.52 -16.64 -44.03
CA HIS A 292 -10.11 -17.03 -44.16
C HIS A 292 -9.20 -15.80 -44.30
N PRO A 293 -8.03 -15.76 -43.63
CA PRO A 293 -6.83 -15.38 -44.40
C PRO A 293 -5.58 -16.18 -44.04
N SER A 294 -4.82 -16.50 -45.09
CA SER A 294 -3.44 -17.00 -45.04
C SER A 294 -2.48 -15.93 -44.53
N VAL A 295 -1.78 -16.19 -43.42
CA VAL A 295 -0.67 -15.35 -42.95
C VAL A 295 0.56 -16.21 -42.65
N ARG A 296 1.66 -15.92 -43.36
CA ARG A 296 2.99 -16.52 -43.20
C ARG A 296 3.44 -16.48 -41.73
N ARG A 297 3.71 -17.65 -41.13
CA ARG A 297 4.40 -17.80 -39.85
C ARG A 297 5.89 -17.48 -40.03
N GLY A 298 6.29 -16.24 -39.76
CA GLY A 298 7.63 -15.98 -39.22
C GLY A 298 7.61 -16.31 -37.73
N ASN A 299 8.49 -17.19 -37.26
CA ASN A 299 8.61 -17.49 -35.83
C ASN A 299 9.00 -16.20 -35.08
N PRO A 300 8.16 -15.66 -34.17
CA PRO A 300 8.59 -14.58 -33.31
C PRO A 300 9.61 -15.12 -32.30
N PRO A 301 10.61 -14.32 -31.88
CA PRO A 301 11.55 -14.72 -30.84
C PRO A 301 10.76 -15.13 -29.59
N SER A 302 11.22 -16.18 -28.91
CA SER A 302 10.57 -16.82 -27.75
C SER A 302 10.02 -15.80 -26.77
N LYS A 303 8.73 -15.47 -26.93
CA LYS A 303 8.02 -14.52 -26.07
C LYS A 303 7.69 -15.26 -24.77
N VAL A 304 8.32 -14.85 -23.69
CA VAL A 304 8.00 -15.27 -22.33
C VAL A 304 6.48 -15.22 -22.13
N SER A 305 5.92 -16.28 -21.54
CA SER A 305 4.47 -16.39 -21.30
C SER A 305 3.96 -15.13 -20.58
N PRO A 306 2.85 -14.50 -21.03
CA PRO A 306 2.31 -13.30 -20.41
C PRO A 306 1.97 -13.50 -18.92
N ASN A 307 1.70 -14.73 -18.50
CA ASN A 307 1.47 -15.07 -17.11
C ASN A 307 2.76 -15.03 -16.27
N LEU A 308 3.89 -15.50 -16.81
CA LEU A 308 5.17 -15.49 -16.10
C LEU A 308 5.64 -14.05 -15.87
N ASN A 309 5.53 -13.17 -16.88
CA ASN A 309 5.87 -11.75 -16.71
C ASN A 309 5.04 -11.10 -15.61
N ARG A 310 3.73 -11.35 -15.58
CA ARG A 310 2.86 -10.82 -14.52
C ARG A 310 3.28 -11.31 -13.12
N TRP A 311 3.59 -12.60 -13.00
CA TRP A 311 4.07 -13.18 -11.74
C TRP A 311 5.41 -12.59 -11.29
N LEU A 312 6.37 -12.42 -12.21
CA LEU A 312 7.66 -11.79 -11.91
C LEU A 312 7.48 -10.34 -11.45
N MET A 313 6.56 -9.59 -12.07
CA MET A 313 6.27 -8.22 -11.65
C MET A 313 5.58 -8.15 -10.28
N LYS A 314 4.67 -9.08 -9.98
CA LYS A 314 4.10 -9.20 -8.62
C LYS A 314 5.18 -9.55 -7.60
N LEU A 315 6.07 -10.48 -7.93
CA LEU A 315 7.20 -10.85 -7.08
C LEU A 315 8.14 -9.67 -6.86
N TRP A 316 8.40 -8.86 -7.89
CA TRP A 316 9.15 -7.62 -7.78
C TRP A 316 8.52 -6.67 -6.76
N VAL A 317 7.23 -6.35 -6.88
CA VAL A 317 6.54 -5.49 -5.92
C VAL A 317 6.60 -6.09 -4.52
N PHE A 318 6.31 -7.38 -4.38
CA PHE A 318 6.38 -8.10 -3.12
C PHE A 318 7.76 -7.98 -2.46
N MET A 319 8.84 -8.24 -3.20
CA MET A 319 10.20 -8.16 -2.68
C MET A 319 10.53 -6.74 -2.19
N TRP A 320 10.18 -5.72 -2.97
CA TRP A 320 10.46 -4.32 -2.60
C TRP A 320 9.61 -3.81 -1.44
N VAL A 321 8.40 -4.31 -1.26
CA VAL A 321 7.52 -3.88 -0.16
C VAL A 321 7.81 -4.67 1.12
N VAL A 322 7.90 -5.99 1.03
CA VAL A 322 7.97 -6.88 2.20
C VAL A 322 9.38 -7.01 2.74
N VAL A 323 10.40 -7.21 1.90
CA VAL A 323 11.77 -7.43 2.40
C VAL A 323 12.30 -6.19 3.12
N PRO A 324 12.27 -4.97 2.55
CA PRO A 324 12.58 -3.76 3.30
C PRO A 324 11.61 -3.51 4.46
N GLY A 325 10.36 -3.96 4.36
CA GLY A 325 9.34 -3.83 5.40
C GLY A 325 9.78 -4.44 6.74
N THR A 326 10.58 -5.51 6.70
CA THR A 326 11.19 -6.12 7.89
C THR A 326 11.93 -5.10 8.75
N MET A 327 12.59 -4.10 8.16
CA MET A 327 13.30 -3.05 8.91
C MET A 327 12.36 -2.20 9.76
N MET A 328 11.25 -1.77 9.17
CA MET A 328 10.26 -0.93 9.83
C MET A 328 9.53 -1.71 10.92
N ILE A 329 9.10 -2.93 10.62
CA ILE A 329 8.42 -3.81 11.58
C ILE A 329 9.34 -4.14 12.76
N GLU A 330 10.61 -4.44 12.51
CA GLU A 330 11.62 -4.65 13.54
C GLU A 330 11.76 -3.41 14.45
N ALA A 331 11.77 -2.21 13.88
CA ALA A 331 11.88 -0.98 14.65
C ALA A 331 10.67 -0.75 15.56
N TRP A 332 9.47 -1.06 15.06
CA TRP A 332 8.21 -0.94 15.80
C TRP A 332 8.16 -1.92 16.97
N LEU A 333 8.44 -3.20 16.72
CA LEU A 333 8.36 -4.23 17.76
C LEU A 333 9.44 -4.05 18.85
N LYS A 334 10.68 -3.69 18.46
CA LYS A 334 11.75 -3.41 19.43
C LYS A 334 11.42 -2.26 20.38
N ARG A 335 10.54 -1.36 19.96
CA ARG A 335 10.10 -0.20 20.73
C ARG A 335 8.74 -0.42 21.37
N GLY A 336 8.32 -1.67 21.55
CA GLY A 336 7.07 -1.96 22.25
C GLY A 336 5.84 -1.37 21.56
N PHE A 337 5.89 -1.14 20.24
CA PHE A 337 4.68 -0.90 19.45
C PHE A 337 3.94 -2.22 19.34
N ASP A 338 3.26 -2.52 20.42
CA ASP A 338 2.67 -3.80 20.67
C ASP A 338 1.18 -3.75 20.34
N MET A 339 0.83 -4.15 19.12
CA MET A 339 -0.56 -4.17 18.66
C MET A 339 -1.43 -5.24 19.38
N ILE A 340 -0.89 -5.97 20.37
CA ILE A 340 -1.47 -7.18 20.98
C ILE A 340 -2.84 -7.00 21.63
N THR A 341 -3.19 -5.82 22.16
CA THR A 341 -4.39 -5.69 23.00
C THR A 341 -5.52 -4.88 22.37
N LEU A 342 -5.69 -4.96 21.04
CA LEU A 342 -6.87 -4.41 20.38
C LEU A 342 -8.14 -5.24 20.67
N VAL A 343 -8.01 -6.57 20.81
CA VAL A 343 -9.14 -7.49 21.05
C VAL A 343 -8.91 -8.24 22.36
N PRO A 344 -9.74 -8.02 23.41
CA PRO A 344 -9.67 -8.81 24.63
C PRO A 344 -9.84 -10.29 24.33
N SER A 345 -9.10 -11.15 25.03
CA SER A 345 -9.12 -12.61 24.79
C SER A 345 -10.53 -13.21 24.88
N ALA A 346 -11.39 -12.69 25.75
CA ALA A 346 -12.77 -13.12 25.91
C ALA A 346 -13.65 -12.91 24.65
N TYR A 347 -13.27 -11.98 23.77
CA TYR A 347 -14.03 -11.63 22.57
C TYR A 347 -13.30 -12.02 21.27
N SER A 348 -12.33 -12.93 21.35
CA SER A 348 -11.53 -13.37 20.21
C SER A 348 -11.97 -14.77 19.73
N PRO A 349 -12.82 -14.88 18.69
CA PRO A 349 -13.19 -16.17 18.12
C PRO A 349 -11.98 -16.97 17.65
N SER A 350 -10.96 -16.32 17.10
CA SER A 350 -9.77 -16.99 16.56
C SER A 350 -8.95 -17.62 17.68
N ARG A 351 -8.76 -16.93 18.81
CA ARG A 351 -8.09 -17.52 19.99
C ARG A 351 -8.90 -18.67 20.55
N ALA A 352 -10.22 -18.54 20.65
CA ALA A 352 -11.08 -19.64 21.12
C ALA A 352 -10.95 -20.90 20.24
N ILE A 353 -10.91 -20.73 18.91
CA ILE A 353 -10.70 -21.84 17.95
C ILE A 353 -9.30 -22.44 18.11
N LEU A 354 -8.27 -21.61 18.22
CA LEU A 354 -6.88 -22.07 18.40
C LEU A 354 -6.68 -22.80 19.72
N ASP A 355 -7.31 -22.34 20.80
CA ASP A 355 -7.33 -23.04 22.09
C ASP A 355 -7.98 -24.41 21.92
N LEU A 356 -9.19 -24.49 21.35
CA LEU A 356 -9.89 -25.75 21.04
C LEU A 356 -9.02 -26.71 20.22
N TRP A 357 -8.36 -26.21 19.17
CA TRP A 357 -7.43 -27.00 18.36
C TRP A 357 -6.26 -27.51 19.20
N ASN A 358 -5.64 -26.67 20.01
CA ASN A 358 -4.50 -27.06 20.83
C ASN A 358 -4.88 -28.14 21.86
N ARG A 359 -6.08 -28.03 22.45
CA ARG A 359 -6.62 -29.07 23.34
C ARG A 359 -6.82 -30.39 22.60
N TYR A 360 -7.39 -30.36 21.40
CA TYR A 360 -7.69 -31.56 20.62
C TYR A 360 -6.44 -32.23 20.03
N ALA A 361 -5.60 -31.45 19.35
CA ALA A 361 -4.45 -31.95 18.61
C ALA A 361 -3.24 -32.29 19.50
N PHE A 362 -3.10 -31.61 20.64
CA PHE A 362 -1.92 -31.74 21.51
C PHE A 362 -2.24 -32.08 22.97
N GLY A 363 -3.53 -32.30 23.32
CA GLY A 363 -3.95 -32.70 24.66
C GLY A 363 -3.64 -31.66 25.75
N GLN A 364 -3.62 -30.37 25.38
CA GLN A 364 -3.32 -29.26 26.30
C GLN A 364 -4.55 -28.71 27.01
#